data_AF-A0A7J2NLB7-F1
#
_entry.id   AF-A0A7J2NLB7-F1
#
_cell.length_a   1.000
_cell.length_b   1.000
_cell.length_c   1.000
_cell.angle_alpha   90.00
_cell.angle_beta   90.00
_cell.angle_gamma   90.00
#
_symmetry.space_group_name_H-M   'P 1'
#
loop_
_entity.id
_entity.type
_entity.pdbx_description
1 polymer ?
#
loop_
_entity_poly.entity_id
_entity_poly.type
_entity_poly.pdbx_seq_one_letter_code
_entity_poly.pdbx_strand_id
1 'polypeptide(L)'
;MRKIDLMKNFASTFVGDDFYLIIKTDNTSVLVHTIEIIQKTDDTCQIKDIPIGDYFFRILAVDADNRQAYFLCNWSEQLLQSLLTQRLNAKEAGFNKIIMARETSNADSWVLMWGDTTTNRHKEKLQKPLQLRYIY
;
A
#
# COMPACT_ATOMS: atom_id res chain seq x y z
N MET A 1 -8.52 -0.79 20.83
CA MET A 1 -7.18 -0.34 20.37
C MET A 1 -7.39 1.00 19.67
N ARG A 2 -6.58 2.05 19.90
CA ARG A 2 -6.80 3.33 19.20
C ARG A 2 -6.28 3.23 17.76
N LYS A 3 -6.84 3.98 16.81
CA LYS A 3 -6.39 4.02 15.40
C LYS A 3 -4.87 4.15 15.27
N ILE A 4 -4.28 5.06 16.04
CA ILE A 4 -2.82 5.30 16.03
C ILE A 4 -2.00 4.07 16.47
N ASP A 5 -2.50 3.27 17.41
CA ASP A 5 -1.81 2.06 17.86
C ASP A 5 -1.83 1.00 16.73
N LEU A 6 -2.96 0.91 16.02
CA LEU A 6 -3.09 0.06 14.83
C LEU A 6 -2.16 0.51 13.71
N MET A 7 -2.05 1.82 13.48
CA MET A 7 -1.15 2.37 12.48
C MET A 7 0.32 2.09 12.81
N LYS A 8 0.72 2.23 14.08
CA LYS A 8 2.08 1.91 14.54
C LYS A 8 2.40 0.42 14.36
N ASN A 9 1.47 -0.46 14.75
CA ASN A 9 1.62 -1.90 14.57
C ASN A 9 1.76 -2.27 13.09
N PHE A 10 0.96 -1.65 12.23
CA PHE A 10 1.05 -1.84 10.78
C PHE A 10 2.41 -1.38 10.21
N ALA A 11 2.87 -0.18 10.57
CA ALA A 11 4.15 0.34 10.09
C ALA A 11 5.33 -0.54 10.51
N SER A 12 5.40 -0.97 11.78
CA SER A 12 6.47 -1.86 12.26
C SER A 12 6.44 -3.26 11.64
N THR A 13 5.27 -3.67 11.15
CA THR A 13 5.01 -4.99 10.58
C THR A 13 5.50 -5.10 9.14
N PHE A 14 5.29 -4.05 8.33
CA PHE A 14 5.62 -4.04 6.91
C PHE A 14 6.93 -3.31 6.57
N VAL A 15 7.60 -2.73 7.58
CA VAL A 15 8.92 -2.12 7.43
C VAL A 15 9.95 -2.97 8.16
N GLY A 16 10.81 -3.68 7.40
CA GLY A 16 12.00 -4.35 7.93
C GLY A 16 11.87 -5.82 8.38
N ASP A 17 10.72 -6.49 8.19
CA ASP A 17 10.50 -7.89 8.61
C ASP A 17 10.39 -8.87 7.42
N ASP A 18 11.22 -8.66 6.39
CA ASP A 18 11.31 -9.48 5.16
C ASP A 18 9.97 -9.85 4.50
N PHE A 19 8.94 -9.03 4.75
CA PHE A 19 7.58 -9.22 4.27
C PHE A 19 7.17 -8.00 3.44
N TYR A 20 6.84 -8.25 2.18
CA TYR A 20 6.62 -7.20 1.20
C TYR A 20 5.14 -6.86 1.05
N LEU A 21 4.83 -5.56 1.02
CA LEU A 21 3.53 -5.05 0.60
C LEU A 21 3.66 -4.45 -0.80
N ILE A 22 2.92 -5.00 -1.75
CA ILE A 22 2.88 -4.53 -3.14
C ILE A 22 1.53 -3.87 -3.37
N ILE A 23 1.52 -2.61 -3.78
CA ILE A 23 0.30 -1.89 -4.15
C ILE A 23 0.19 -1.92 -5.67
N LYS A 24 -0.90 -2.50 -6.17
CA LYS A 24 -1.22 -2.55 -7.60
C LYS A 24 -2.38 -1.60 -7.90
N THR A 25 -2.12 -0.65 -8.77
CA THR A 25 -3.12 0.21 -9.40
C THR A 25 -3.17 -0.10 -10.90
N ASP A 26 -4.18 0.40 -11.61
CA ASP A 26 -4.55 -0.06 -12.97
C ASP A 26 -3.37 -0.24 -13.94
N ASN A 27 -2.34 0.61 -13.85
CA ASN A 27 -1.17 0.57 -14.74
C ASN A 27 0.17 0.36 -14.04
N THR A 28 0.22 0.29 -12.71
CA THR A 28 1.48 0.26 -11.97
C THR A 28 1.42 -0.65 -10.76
N SER A 29 2.53 -1.35 -10.51
CA SER A 29 2.79 -2.07 -9.28
C SER A 29 3.95 -1.40 -8.59
N VAL A 30 3.77 -1.01 -7.33
CA VAL A 30 4.81 -0.40 -6.51
C VAL A 30 5.02 -1.24 -5.26
N LEU A 31 6.28 -1.43 -4.89
CA LEU A 31 6.69 -2.09 -3.67
C LEU A 31 6.81 -1.06 -2.56
N VAL A 32 6.10 -1.25 -1.47
CA VAL A 32 6.21 -0.40 -0.28
C VAL A 32 7.59 -0.60 0.35
N HIS A 33 8.31 0.51 0.51
CA HIS A 33 9.66 0.55 1.06
C HIS A 33 9.70 1.14 2.48
N THR A 34 8.92 2.20 2.73
CA THR A 34 8.87 2.86 4.03
C THR A 34 7.47 3.37 4.31
N ILE A 35 7.07 3.33 5.58
CA ILE A 35 5.77 3.77 6.06
C ILE A 35 5.98 4.75 7.21
N GLU A 36 5.58 5.99 7.03
CA GLU A 36 5.64 7.04 8.03
C GLU A 36 4.21 7.38 8.50
N ILE A 37 4.05 7.68 9.78
CA ILE A 37 2.78 8.16 10.34
C ILE A 37 2.91 9.65 10.57
N ILE A 38 2.05 10.45 9.95
CA ILE A 38 2.09 11.90 10.00
C ILE A 38 0.80 12.40 10.64
N GLN A 39 0.90 13.38 11.53
CA GLN A 39 -0.25 14.12 12.06
C GLN A 39 -0.54 15.31 11.16
N LYS A 40 -1.81 15.54 10.82
CA LYS A 40 -2.24 16.76 10.14
C LYS A 40 -2.23 17.93 11.14
N THR A 41 -1.37 18.91 10.90
CA THR A 41 -1.19 20.08 11.76
C THR A 41 -1.97 21.30 11.30
N ASP A 42 -2.29 21.38 10.01
CA ASP A 42 -2.91 22.55 9.38
C ASP A 42 -3.62 22.16 8.06
N ASP A 43 -4.27 23.15 7.46
CA ASP A 43 -5.01 23.03 6.19
C ASP A 43 -4.13 23.13 4.94
N THR A 44 -2.82 23.33 5.08
CA THR A 44 -1.88 23.29 3.94
C THR A 44 -1.56 21.86 3.52
N CYS A 45 -1.93 20.88 4.36
CA CYS A 45 -1.75 19.46 4.07
C CYS A 45 -2.59 19.03 2.85
N GLN A 46 -1.97 18.31 1.91
CA GLN A 46 -2.62 17.89 0.66
C GLN A 46 -3.78 16.91 0.87
N ILE A 47 -3.81 16.21 2.02
CA ILE A 47 -4.88 15.29 2.37
C ILE A 47 -6.07 16.05 2.96
N LYS A 48 -7.14 16.16 2.15
CA LYS A 48 -8.34 16.94 2.50
C LYS A 48 -9.32 16.15 3.37
N ASP A 49 -9.31 14.83 3.25
CA ASP A 49 -10.34 13.95 3.85
C ASP A 49 -10.07 13.56 5.31
N ILE A 50 -9.18 14.29 5.99
CA ILE A 50 -8.93 14.11 7.43
C ILE A 50 -8.95 15.45 8.17
N PRO A 51 -9.46 15.49 9.42
CA PRO A 51 -9.44 16.69 10.24
C PRO A 51 -8.04 17.02 10.77
N ILE A 52 -7.83 18.27 11.18
CA ILE A 52 -6.60 18.67 11.90
C ILE A 52 -6.54 17.94 13.24
N GLY A 53 -5.36 17.43 13.59
CA GLY A 53 -5.11 16.62 14.78
C GLY A 53 -5.14 15.10 14.52
N ASP A 54 -5.71 14.67 13.39
CA ASP A 54 -5.73 13.26 12.98
C ASP A 54 -4.45 12.83 12.26
N TYR A 55 -4.32 11.51 12.05
CA TYR A 55 -3.13 10.88 11.50
C TYR A 55 -3.41 10.16 10.17
N PHE A 56 -2.40 10.15 9.31
CA PHE A 56 -2.40 9.44 8.03
C PHE A 56 -1.03 8.83 7.75
N PHE A 57 -0.96 7.96 6.74
CA PHE A 57 0.30 7.39 6.30
C PHE A 57 0.91 8.18 5.17
N ARG A 58 2.23 8.32 5.22
CA ARG A 58 3.07 8.64 4.06
C ARG A 58 3.88 7.40 3.73
N ILE A 59 3.58 6.80 2.59
CA ILE A 59 4.18 5.55 2.14
C ILE A 59 5.15 5.88 1.02
N LEU A 60 6.42 5.56 1.21
CA LEU A 60 7.41 5.55 0.15
C LEU A 60 7.33 4.20 -0.55
N ALA A 61 7.09 4.21 -1.86
CA ALA A 61 7.11 3.00 -2.67
C ALA A 61 8.01 3.16 -3.89
N VAL A 62 8.55 2.04 -4.34
CA VAL A 62 9.43 1.93 -5.51
C VAL A 62 8.77 1.11 -6.60
N ASP A 63 8.90 1.53 -7.86
CA ASP A 63 8.46 0.73 -9.00
C ASP A 63 9.58 -0.16 -9.56
N ALA A 64 9.27 -0.88 -10.65
CA ALA A 64 10.22 -1.77 -11.32
C ALA A 64 11.44 -1.05 -11.94
N ASP A 65 11.32 0.25 -12.22
CA ASP A 65 12.41 1.10 -12.73
C ASP A 65 13.19 1.76 -11.57
N ASN A 66 12.95 1.34 -10.32
CA ASN A 66 13.51 1.90 -9.09
C ASN A 66 13.16 3.39 -8.89
N ARG A 67 12.07 3.87 -9.49
CA ARG A 67 11.56 5.22 -9.27
C ARG A 67 10.77 5.23 -7.97
N GLN A 68 11.05 6.25 -7.16
CA GLN A 68 10.40 6.46 -5.86
C GLN A 68 9.20 7.38 -6.00
N ALA A 69 8.12 7.04 -5.32
CA ALA A 69 6.95 7.89 -5.16
C ALA A 69 6.43 7.84 -3.72
N TYR A 70 5.90 8.97 -3.26
CA TYR A 70 5.19 9.05 -1.99
C TYR A 70 3.68 8.96 -2.21
N PHE A 71 3.03 8.13 -1.43
CA PHE A 71 1.57 8.02 -1.36
C PHE A 71 1.09 8.52 -0.01
N LEU A 72 0.12 9.41 -0.02
CA LEU A 72 -0.56 9.86 1.19
C LEU A 72 -1.86 9.06 1.31
N CYS A 73 -2.02 8.32 2.39
CA CYS A 73 -3.13 7.38 2.56
C CYS A 73 -3.82 7.56 3.91
N ASN A 74 -5.14 7.75 3.88
CA ASN A 74 -6.00 7.62 5.06
C ASN A 74 -6.75 6.28 5.00
N TRP A 75 -6.02 5.19 5.21
CA TRP A 75 -6.62 3.85 5.26
C TRP A 75 -7.46 3.69 6.52
N SER A 76 -8.63 3.05 6.38
CA SER A 76 -9.49 2.75 7.52
C SER A 76 -8.90 1.69 8.43
N GLU A 77 -9.40 1.64 9.67
CA GLU A 77 -9.01 0.61 10.63
C GLU A 77 -9.31 -0.80 10.12
N GLN A 78 -10.42 -0.96 9.40
CA GLN A 78 -10.83 -2.24 8.82
C GLN A 78 -9.80 -2.75 7.79
N LEU A 79 -9.32 -1.86 6.92
CA LEU A 79 -8.30 -2.21 5.94
C LEU A 79 -6.97 -2.57 6.62
N LEU A 80 -6.54 -1.81 7.64
CA LEU A 80 -5.33 -2.10 8.39
C LEU A 80 -5.39 -3.45 9.10
N GLN A 81 -6.52 -3.76 9.76
CA GLN A 81 -6.74 -5.06 10.39
C GLN A 81 -6.71 -6.19 9.37
N SER A 82 -7.37 -5.99 8.22
CA SER A 82 -7.37 -6.97 7.12
C SER A 82 -5.95 -7.26 6.64
N LEU A 83 -5.13 -6.23 6.42
CA LEU A 83 -3.73 -6.39 6.00
C LEU A 83 -2.90 -7.15 7.04
N LEU A 84 -3.06 -6.84 8.33
CA LEU A 84 -2.37 -7.54 9.41
C LEU A 84 -2.79 -9.01 9.49
N THR A 85 -4.07 -9.32 9.36
CA THR A 85 -4.58 -10.70 9.34
C THR A 85 -4.07 -11.46 8.11
N GLN A 86 -4.15 -10.86 6.92
CA GLN A 86 -3.67 -11.49 5.70
C GLN A 86 -2.16 -11.74 5.74
N ARG A 87 -1.40 -10.89 6.44
CA ARG A 87 0.04 -11.10 6.63
C ARG A 87 0.31 -12.35 7.44
N LEU A 88 -0.40 -12.53 8.56
CA LEU A 88 -0.27 -13.72 9.39
C LEU A 88 -0.56 -14.98 8.58
N ASN A 89 -1.69 -14.99 7.88
CA ASN A 89 -2.10 -16.11 7.01
C ASN A 89 -1.06 -16.40 5.91
N ALA A 90 -0.55 -15.36 5.25
CA ALA A 90 0.45 -15.50 4.21
C ALA A 90 1.76 -16.09 4.76
N LYS A 91 2.23 -15.62 5.92
CA LYS A 91 3.44 -16.10 6.58
C LYS A 91 3.29 -17.56 7.02
N GLU A 92 2.13 -17.93 7.58
CA GLU A 92 1.81 -19.31 7.94
C GLU A 92 1.78 -20.25 6.72
N ALA A 93 1.36 -19.74 5.57
CA ALA A 93 1.38 -20.46 4.29
C ALA A 93 2.73 -20.44 3.58
N GLY A 94 3.78 -19.86 4.17
CA GLY A 94 5.14 -19.82 3.61
C GLY A 94 5.38 -18.71 2.58
N PHE A 95 4.47 -17.74 2.45
CA PHE A 95 4.62 -16.58 1.59
C PHE A 95 5.17 -15.37 2.35
N ASN A 96 5.90 -14.52 1.63
CA ASN A 96 6.54 -13.32 2.18
C ASN A 96 6.01 -12.02 1.55
N LYS A 97 4.85 -12.05 0.90
CA LYS A 97 4.28 -10.87 0.26
C LYS A 97 2.75 -10.86 0.27
N ILE A 98 2.19 -9.66 0.35
CA ILE A 98 0.80 -9.36 0.04
C ILE A 98 0.75 -8.38 -1.14
N ILE A 99 -0.16 -8.64 -2.06
CA ILE A 99 -0.51 -7.75 -3.16
C ILE A 99 -1.87 -7.15 -2.86
N MET A 100 -1.94 -5.83 -2.88
CA MET A 100 -3.12 -5.04 -2.63
C MET A 100 -3.52 -4.36 -3.94
N ALA A 101 -4.58 -4.84 -4.57
CA ALA A 101 -5.06 -4.33 -5.86
C ALA A 101 -6.32 -3.48 -5.65
N ARG A 102 -6.36 -2.30 -6.25
CA ARG A 102 -7.54 -1.44 -6.17
C ARG A 102 -8.67 -2.04 -7.00
N GLU A 103 -9.84 -2.23 -6.40
CA GLU A 103 -11.02 -2.79 -7.08
C GLU A 103 -11.96 -1.68 -7.57
N THR A 104 -12.14 -0.62 -6.78
CA THR A 104 -12.91 0.57 -7.18
C THR A 104 -12.21 1.86 -6.76
N SER A 105 -12.71 3.01 -7.22
CA SER A 105 -12.19 4.32 -6.84
C SER A 105 -12.41 4.67 -5.35
N ASN A 106 -13.12 3.86 -4.57
CA ASN A 106 -13.31 4.09 -3.14
C ASN A 106 -12.02 3.82 -2.35
N ALA A 107 -11.78 4.61 -1.29
CA ALA A 107 -10.54 4.59 -0.51
C ALA A 107 -10.22 3.23 0.15
N ASP A 108 -11.24 2.40 0.39
CA ASP A 108 -11.14 1.12 1.09
C ASP A 108 -11.43 -0.11 0.21
N SER A 109 -11.69 0.08 -1.09
CA SER A 109 -12.01 -1.03 -2.00
C SER A 109 -10.72 -1.65 -2.55
N TRP A 110 -10.13 -2.51 -1.74
CA TRP A 110 -8.89 -3.21 -2.06
C TRP A 110 -9.07 -4.72 -1.97
N VAL A 111 -8.64 -5.40 -3.01
CA VAL A 111 -8.51 -6.85 -3.04
C VAL A 111 -7.12 -7.22 -2.54
N LEU A 112 -7.09 -7.98 -1.44
CA LEU A 112 -5.86 -8.48 -0.83
C LEU A 112 -5.57 -9.90 -1.32
N MET A 113 -4.41 -10.10 -1.91
CA MET A 113 -3.95 -11.39 -2.44
C MET A 113 -2.59 -11.72 -1.87
N TRP A 114 -2.34 -12.99 -1.60
CA TRP A 114 -1.03 -13.53 -1.30
C TRP A 114 -0.94 -14.93 -1.91
N GLY A 115 0.28 -15.43 -2.09
CA GLY A 115 0.53 -16.69 -2.79
C GLY A 115 1.20 -16.54 -4.15
N ASP A 116 1.40 -17.67 -4.84
CA ASP A 116 1.82 -17.74 -6.25
C ASP A 116 0.68 -17.36 -7.20
N THR A 117 -0.02 -16.27 -6.90
CA THR A 117 -0.91 -15.60 -7.85
C THR A 117 -0.07 -14.87 -8.90
N THR A 118 0.81 -15.61 -9.58
CA THR A 118 0.85 -15.52 -11.03
C THR A 118 -0.56 -15.84 -11.50
N THR A 119 -1.32 -14.79 -11.76
CA THR A 119 -2.48 -14.93 -12.63
C THR A 119 -1.95 -15.57 -13.90
N ASN A 120 -2.25 -16.85 -14.09
CA ASN A 120 -1.98 -17.58 -15.32
C ASN A 120 -2.80 -16.94 -16.45
N ARG A 121 -2.26 -15.86 -17.02
CA ARG A 121 -2.46 -15.31 -18.37
C ARG A 121 -1.60 -14.05 -18.45
N HIS A 122 -0.31 -14.26 -18.75
CA HIS A 122 0.60 -13.38 -19.50
C HIS A 122 2.03 -13.78 -19.15
N LYS A 123 2.45 -14.95 -19.63
CA LYS A 123 3.81 -15.02 -20.14
C LYS A 123 3.89 -14.07 -21.34
N GLU A 124 4.98 -13.34 -21.42
CA GLU A 124 5.44 -12.55 -22.57
C GLU A 124 4.76 -11.19 -22.80
N LYS A 125 5.29 -10.14 -22.18
CA LYS A 125 6.33 -9.30 -22.82
C LYS A 125 6.70 -8.16 -21.89
N LEU A 126 7.84 -8.33 -21.23
CA LEU A 126 8.71 -7.23 -20.85
C LEU A 126 9.22 -6.58 -22.15
N GLN A 127 8.43 -5.71 -22.78
CA GLN A 127 8.89 -4.89 -23.90
C GLN A 127 7.97 -3.68 -24.16
N LYS A 128 8.53 -2.51 -23.82
CA LYS A 128 8.26 -1.13 -24.25
C LYS A 128 7.27 -0.27 -23.44
N PRO A 129 7.63 1.01 -23.24
CA PRO A 129 7.02 1.88 -22.25
C PRO A 129 5.79 2.56 -22.84
N LEU A 130 4.64 2.47 -22.17
CA LEU A 130 3.59 3.45 -22.39
C LEU A 130 3.83 4.63 -21.46
N GLN A 131 4.14 5.76 -22.08
CA GLN A 131 4.28 7.08 -21.49
C GLN A 131 3.05 7.40 -20.65
N LEU A 132 3.20 7.49 -19.34
CA LEU A 132 2.17 8.05 -18.48
C LEU A 132 2.30 9.58 -18.50
N ARG A 133 1.25 10.24 -19.00
CA ARG A 133 1.06 11.68 -18.88
C ARG A 133 0.68 12.00 -17.43
N TYR A 134 1.39 12.96 -16.84
CA TYR A 134 1.08 13.52 -15.54
C TYR A 134 -0.23 14.30 -15.59
N ILE A 135 -1.06 14.18 -14.55
CA ILE A 135 -2.13 15.13 -14.24
C ILE A 135 -1.74 15.77 -12.91
N TYR A 136 -1.64 17.11 -12.93
CA TYR A 136 -1.36 17.98 -11.77
C TYR A 136 -2.57 18.11 -10.86
#